data_AF-A0A8S1BIM1-F1
#
_entry.id   AF-A0A8S1BIM1-F1
#
_cell.length_a   1.000
_cell.length_b   1.000
_cell.length_c   1.000
_cell.angle_alpha   90.00
_cell.angle_beta   90.00
_cell.angle_gamma   90.00
#
_symmetry.space_group_name_H-M   'P 1'
#
loop_
_entity.id
_entity.type
_entity.pdbx_description
1 polymer ?
#
loop_
_entity_poly.entity_id
_entity_poly.type
_entity_poly.pdbx_seq_one_letter_code
_entity_poly.pdbx_strand_id
1 'polypeptide(L)'
;MCGSSFVLKTSDSNTTEAKLDLNARVVSGSIITGIGLSNLNEITASMDLPTMPFRLYSKKHDAISDMWKAAAEETMVNAAKQEIEAAKSRGDINNAGIAMIPVEADDCWGKRSYKNNYSALSGVAAIIGENSGKVLHIGVRNKYCVMCARANKKGQPARPHKCTKNHSGS
;
A
#
# COMPACT_ATOMS: atom_id res chain seq x y z
N MET A 1 29.12 -27.75 23.49
CA MET A 1 29.87 -26.52 23.16
C MET A 1 29.08 -25.34 23.69
N CYS A 2 29.37 -24.87 24.90
CA CYS A 2 28.87 -23.58 25.37
C CYS A 2 29.85 -22.49 24.91
N GLY A 3 29.34 -21.34 24.47
CA GLY A 3 30.19 -20.21 24.02
C GLY A 3 30.56 -20.19 22.53
N SER A 4 30.06 -21.12 21.71
CA SER A 4 30.20 -21.01 20.25
C SER A 4 29.16 -20.04 19.69
N SER A 5 29.61 -18.89 19.20
CA SER A 5 28.77 -18.01 18.37
C SER A 5 28.80 -18.50 16.92
N PHE A 6 27.63 -18.65 16.32
CA PHE A 6 27.52 -18.86 14.87
C PHE A 6 27.08 -17.54 14.24
N VAL A 7 27.72 -17.17 13.13
CA VAL A 7 27.33 -15.98 12.35
C VAL A 7 26.78 -16.46 11.02
N LEU A 8 25.45 -16.46 10.89
CA LEU A 8 24.79 -16.68 9.60
C LEU A 8 24.83 -15.38 8.79
N LYS A 9 25.67 -15.33 7.75
CA LYS A 9 25.64 -14.25 6.76
C LYS A 9 24.50 -14.54 5.78
N THR A 10 23.27 -14.16 6.15
CA THR A 10 22.07 -14.43 5.33
C THR A 10 21.85 -13.45 4.16
N SER A 11 22.76 -12.47 3.96
CA SER A 11 22.75 -11.59 2.79
C SER A 11 24.15 -11.09 2.48
N ASP A 12 24.54 -11.11 1.20
CA ASP A 12 25.84 -10.62 0.73
C ASP A 12 26.07 -9.18 1.16
N SER A 13 27.15 -8.92 1.90
CA SER A 13 27.51 -7.60 2.42
C SER A 13 27.92 -6.59 1.34
N ASN A 14 28.08 -7.04 0.09
CA ASN A 14 28.72 -6.27 -0.98
C ASN A 14 27.75 -5.48 -1.88
N THR A 15 26.43 -5.61 -1.70
CA THR A 15 25.45 -4.78 -2.42
C THR A 15 25.12 -3.53 -1.62
N THR A 16 25.53 -2.38 -2.17
CA THR A 16 25.25 -0.99 -1.74
C THR A 16 23.79 -0.58 -1.97
N GLU A 17 22.86 -1.53 -2.05
CA GLU A 17 21.44 -1.23 -2.12
C GLU A 17 20.89 -1.00 -0.70
N ALA A 18 19.90 -0.12 -0.57
CA ALA A 18 19.29 0.24 0.70
C ALA A 18 18.65 -0.99 1.37
N LYS A 19 19.45 -1.72 2.16
CA LYS A 19 18.99 -2.90 2.88
C LYS A 19 17.97 -2.49 3.93
N LEU A 20 16.72 -2.90 3.73
CA LEU A 20 15.73 -2.93 4.80
C LEU A 20 16.34 -3.67 5.99
N ASP A 21 16.28 -3.06 7.17
CA ASP A 21 16.69 -3.73 8.41
C ASP A 21 15.79 -4.93 8.72
N LEU A 22 16.22 -5.80 9.64
CA LEU A 22 15.52 -7.03 9.97
C LEU A 22 14.05 -6.78 10.37
N ASN A 23 13.78 -5.75 11.17
CA ASN A 23 12.42 -5.44 11.59
C ASN A 23 11.57 -5.01 10.39
N ALA A 24 12.13 -4.19 9.49
CA ALA A 24 11.44 -3.81 8.27
C ALA A 24 11.17 -5.02 7.34
N ARG A 25 12.11 -5.97 7.24
CA ARG A 25 11.90 -7.21 6.45
C ARG A 25 10.76 -8.06 7.01
N VAL A 26 10.76 -8.28 8.32
CA VAL A 26 9.72 -9.07 8.99
C VAL A 26 8.35 -8.40 8.85
N VAL A 27 8.27 -7.07 9.01
CA VAL A 27 7.03 -6.33 8.80
C VAL A 27 6.58 -6.39 7.34
N SER A 28 7.50 -6.24 6.38
CA SER A 28 7.20 -6.39 4.95
C SER A 28 6.61 -7.77 4.64
N GLY A 29 7.26 -8.83 5.12
CA GLY A 29 6.77 -10.20 4.99
C GLY A 29 5.40 -10.42 5.65
N SER A 30 5.17 -9.80 6.80
CA SER A 30 3.86 -9.85 7.47
C SER A 30 2.74 -9.23 6.61
N ILE A 31 3.00 -8.08 5.98
CA ILE A 31 2.01 -7.41 5.14
C ILE A 31 1.73 -8.23 3.86
N ILE A 32 2.78 -8.75 3.22
CA ILE A 32 2.65 -9.57 2.00
C ILE A 32 1.85 -10.85 2.26
N THR A 33 2.06 -11.48 3.42
CA THR A 33 1.32 -12.69 3.83
C THR A 33 -0.07 -12.39 4.37
N GLY A 34 -0.47 -11.12 4.46
CA GLY A 34 -1.79 -10.71 4.92
C GLY A 34 -1.98 -10.82 6.44
N ILE A 35 -0.91 -10.89 7.22
CA ILE A 35 -0.97 -11.00 8.67
C ILE A 35 -0.65 -9.68 9.36
N GLY A 36 -1.26 -9.45 10.53
CA GLY A 36 -1.01 -8.25 11.34
C GLY A 36 0.01 -8.47 12.46
N LEU A 37 0.23 -7.43 13.26
CA LEU A 37 1.10 -7.48 14.45
C LEU A 37 0.78 -8.64 15.40
N SER A 38 -0.51 -8.92 15.64
CA SER A 38 -0.92 -9.97 16.57
C SER A 38 -0.42 -11.34 16.13
N ASN A 39 -0.64 -11.68 14.85
CA ASN A 39 -0.17 -12.96 14.29
C ASN A 39 1.36 -13.01 14.18
N LEU A 40 1.99 -11.88 13.84
CA LEU A 40 3.45 -11.81 13.83
C LEU A 40 4.02 -12.12 15.22
N ASN A 41 3.45 -11.54 16.28
CA ASN A 41 3.88 -11.79 17.65
C ASN A 41 3.62 -13.22 18.09
N GLU A 42 2.50 -13.82 17.68
CA GLU A 42 2.18 -15.23 17.93
C GLU A 42 3.22 -16.16 17.28
N ILE A 43 3.56 -15.92 16.02
CA ILE A 43 4.60 -16.66 15.29
C ILE A 43 5.94 -16.52 16.01
N THR A 44 6.39 -15.30 16.32
CA THR A 44 7.69 -15.11 16.99
C THR A 44 7.71 -15.73 18.38
N ALA A 45 6.61 -15.63 19.15
CA ALA A 45 6.53 -16.22 20.49
C ALA A 45 6.56 -17.76 20.43
N SER A 46 5.92 -18.38 19.42
CA SER A 46 5.94 -19.84 19.25
C SER A 46 7.34 -20.40 18.95
N MET A 47 8.23 -19.56 18.42
CA MET A 47 9.62 -19.91 18.11
C MET A 47 10.60 -19.47 19.20
N ASP A 48 10.11 -19.01 20.35
CA ASP A 48 10.91 -18.42 21.44
C ASP A 48 11.77 -17.22 20.96
N LEU A 49 11.23 -16.42 20.03
CA LEU A 49 11.83 -15.19 19.52
C LEU A 49 11.18 -13.94 20.16
N PRO A 50 11.94 -12.84 20.32
CA PRO A 50 11.38 -11.58 20.82
C PRO A 50 10.22 -11.05 19.97
N THR A 51 9.13 -10.65 20.63
CA THR A 51 7.97 -10.04 19.97
C THR A 51 8.20 -8.56 19.65
N MET A 52 7.53 -8.05 18.62
CA MET A 52 7.62 -6.64 18.25
C MET A 52 6.62 -5.78 19.03
N PRO A 53 7.04 -4.65 19.64
CA PRO A 53 6.10 -3.71 20.24
C PRO A 53 5.35 -2.91 19.17
N PHE A 54 4.09 -2.58 19.44
CA PHE A 54 3.22 -1.87 18.48
C PHE A 54 3.83 -0.60 17.90
N ARG A 55 4.51 0.22 18.72
CA ARG A 55 5.15 1.46 18.25
C ARG A 55 6.21 1.22 17.18
N LEU A 56 7.01 0.16 17.34
CA LEU A 56 8.03 -0.19 16.38
C LEU A 56 7.40 -0.75 15.10
N TYR A 57 6.43 -1.65 15.25
CA TYR A 57 5.68 -2.22 14.13
C TYR A 57 5.03 -1.13 13.29
N SER A 58 4.27 -0.22 13.91
CA SER A 58 3.61 0.89 13.21
C SER A 58 4.60 1.76 12.45
N LYS A 59 5.74 2.11 13.07
CA LYS A 59 6.77 2.92 12.42
C LYS A 59 7.36 2.22 11.18
N LYS A 60 7.63 0.92 11.28
CA LYS A 60 8.17 0.14 10.15
C LYS A 60 7.12 -0.09 9.07
N HIS A 61 5.90 -0.40 9.46
CA HIS A 61 4.75 -0.57 8.58
C HIS A 61 4.51 0.69 7.74
N ASP A 62 4.49 1.87 8.37
CA ASP A 62 4.27 3.14 7.70
C ASP A 62 5.41 3.43 6.70
N ALA A 63 6.66 3.22 7.11
CA ALA A 63 7.82 3.41 6.22
C ALA A 63 7.76 2.49 4.99
N ILE A 64 7.43 1.20 5.17
CA ILE A 64 7.29 0.25 4.07
C ILE A 64 6.13 0.63 3.16
N SER A 65 5.01 1.04 3.75
CA SER A 65 3.83 1.48 2.99
C SER A 65 4.13 2.70 2.13
N ASP A 66 4.87 3.68 2.67
CA ASP A 66 5.27 4.87 1.91
C ASP A 66 6.28 4.52 0.79
N MET A 67 7.21 3.58 1.03
CA MET A 67 8.12 3.07 0.00
C MET A 67 7.38 2.36 -1.15
N TRP A 68 6.43 1.48 -0.81
CA TRP A 68 5.61 0.79 -1.82
C TRP A 68 4.72 1.75 -2.60
N LYS A 69 4.20 2.78 -1.94
CA LYS A 69 3.44 3.83 -2.61
C LYS A 69 4.29 4.56 -3.64
N ALA A 70 5.52 4.95 -3.28
CA ALA A 70 6.44 5.60 -4.22
C ALA A 70 6.78 4.70 -5.42
N ALA A 71 7.06 3.41 -5.17
CA ALA A 71 7.31 2.44 -6.24
C ALA A 71 6.07 2.22 -7.14
N ALA A 72 4.87 2.19 -6.56
CA ALA A 72 3.63 2.10 -7.31
C ALA A 72 3.40 3.35 -8.19
N GLU A 73 3.66 4.54 -7.66
CA GLU A 73 3.55 5.79 -8.45
C GLU A 73 4.54 5.81 -9.61
N GLU A 74 5.79 5.41 -9.40
CA GLU A 74 6.81 5.33 -10.46
C GLU A 74 6.42 4.33 -11.54
N THR A 75 5.96 3.14 -11.16
CA THR A 75 5.53 2.11 -12.11
C THR A 75 4.31 2.54 -12.93
N MET A 76 3.34 3.22 -12.32
CA MET A 76 2.18 3.80 -13.02
C MET A 76 2.61 4.88 -14.02
N VAL A 77 3.55 5.76 -13.67
CA VAL A 77 4.08 6.78 -14.57
C VAL A 77 4.80 6.15 -15.77
N ASN A 78 5.59 5.10 -15.53
CA ASN A 78 6.29 4.41 -16.61
C ASN A 78 5.32 3.64 -17.51
N ALA A 79 4.26 3.04 -16.97
CA ALA A 79 3.18 2.46 -17.75
C ALA A 79 2.47 3.50 -18.62
N ALA A 80 2.17 4.67 -18.07
CA ALA A 80 1.55 5.77 -18.82
C ALA A 80 2.44 6.26 -19.99
N LYS A 81 3.76 6.37 -19.79
CA LYS A 81 4.69 6.74 -20.88
C LYS A 81 4.67 5.72 -22.02
N GLN A 82 4.65 4.43 -21.70
CA GLN A 82 4.57 3.36 -22.70
C GLN A 82 3.28 3.46 -23.53
N GLU A 83 2.15 3.76 -22.90
CA GLU A 83 0.88 3.98 -23.60
C GLU A 83 0.89 5.24 -24.49
N ILE A 84 1.49 6.33 -24.00
CA ILE A 84 1.64 7.57 -24.78
C ILE A 84 2.47 7.31 -26.05
N GLU A 85 3.58 6.59 -25.93
CA GLU A 85 4.45 6.25 -27.05
C GLU A 85 3.73 5.35 -28.06
N ALA A 86 2.99 4.35 -27.58
CA ALA A 86 2.19 3.46 -28.42
C ALA A 86 1.05 4.18 -29.15
N ALA A 87 0.34 5.09 -28.49
CA ALA A 87 -0.70 5.90 -29.12
C ALA A 87 -0.12 6.84 -30.20
N LYS A 88 1.03 7.46 -29.93
CA LYS A 88 1.71 8.32 -30.92
C LYS A 88 2.19 7.54 -32.14
N SER A 89 2.71 6.33 -31.96
CA SER A 89 3.18 5.50 -33.09
C SER A 89 2.05 5.01 -33.99
N ARG A 90 0.84 4.85 -33.46
CA ARG A 90 -0.38 4.54 -34.23
C ARG A 90 -1.02 5.76 -34.89
N GLY A 91 -0.60 6.98 -34.52
CA GLY A 91 -1.23 8.21 -34.98
C GLY A 91 -2.53 8.56 -34.23
N ASP A 92 -2.78 7.92 -33.09
CA ASP A 92 -3.94 8.16 -32.22
C ASP A 92 -3.73 9.46 -31.43
N ILE A 93 -3.78 10.59 -32.12
CA ILE A 93 -3.50 11.91 -31.57
C ILE A 93 -4.68 12.83 -31.89
N ASN A 94 -5.13 13.60 -30.89
CA ASN A 94 -6.20 14.57 -31.10
C ASN A 94 -5.72 15.83 -31.84
N ASN A 95 -6.66 16.72 -32.18
CA ASN A 95 -6.37 17.99 -32.88
C ASN A 95 -5.37 18.91 -32.14
N ALA A 96 -5.13 18.67 -30.84
CA ALA A 96 -4.20 19.44 -30.00
C ALA A 96 -2.84 18.75 -29.82
N GLY A 97 -2.57 17.62 -30.49
CA GLY A 97 -1.30 16.90 -30.35
C GLY A 97 -1.20 15.99 -29.12
N ILE A 98 -2.31 15.77 -28.41
CA ILE A 98 -2.36 14.92 -27.20
C ILE A 98 -2.71 13.49 -27.61
N ALA A 99 -1.93 12.54 -27.11
CA ALA A 99 -2.13 11.11 -27.33
C ALA A 99 -3.47 10.64 -26.76
N MET A 100 -4.27 9.96 -27.58
CA MET A 100 -5.53 9.35 -27.20
C MET A 100 -5.25 7.90 -26.78
N ILE A 101 -5.32 7.64 -25.48
CA ILE A 101 -5.02 6.33 -24.91
C ILE A 101 -6.35 5.65 -24.57
N PRO A 102 -6.66 4.50 -25.19
CA PRO A 102 -7.79 3.72 -24.76
C PRO A 102 -7.47 3.04 -23.42
N VAL A 103 -8.45 3.09 -22.51
CA VAL A 103 -8.30 2.61 -21.13
C VAL A 103 -9.52 1.82 -20.71
N GLU A 104 -9.28 0.85 -19.85
CA GLU A 104 -10.30 0.15 -19.08
C GLU A 104 -10.33 0.75 -17.67
N ALA A 105 -11.53 1.04 -17.17
CA ALA A 105 -11.72 1.49 -15.80
C ALA A 105 -12.42 0.41 -15.01
N ASP A 106 -11.83 0.04 -13.87
CA ASP A 106 -12.43 -0.87 -12.90
C ASP A 106 -12.50 -0.19 -11.54
N ASP A 107 -13.63 -0.33 -10.87
CA ASP A 107 -13.84 0.23 -9.55
C ASP A 107 -14.50 -0.76 -8.60
N CYS A 108 -14.02 -0.74 -7.36
CA CYS A 108 -14.50 -1.63 -6.32
C CYS A 108 -14.99 -0.82 -5.13
N TRP A 109 -16.26 -1.05 -4.81
CA TRP A 109 -16.87 -0.64 -3.55
C TRP A 109 -17.20 -1.89 -2.74
N GLY A 110 -16.24 -2.30 -1.89
CA GLY A 110 -16.39 -3.53 -1.11
C GLY A 110 -17.69 -3.54 -0.30
N LYS A 111 -18.45 -4.64 -0.34
CA LYS A 111 -19.57 -4.86 0.59
C LYS A 111 -19.08 -5.59 1.83
N ARG A 112 -19.54 -5.15 2.99
CA ARG A 112 -19.26 -5.79 4.27
C ARG A 112 -20.30 -6.88 4.50
N SER A 113 -19.86 -8.13 4.65
CA SER A 113 -20.73 -9.31 4.79
C SER A 113 -21.50 -9.38 6.12
N TYR A 114 -21.18 -8.56 7.12
CA TYR A 114 -21.83 -8.62 8.44
C TYR A 114 -23.12 -7.80 8.51
N LYS A 115 -24.15 -8.41 9.12
CA LYS A 115 -25.49 -7.86 9.39
C LYS A 115 -26.33 -7.58 8.14
N ASN A 116 -26.12 -6.44 7.47
CA ASN A 116 -27.06 -5.90 6.47
C ASN A 116 -26.41 -5.53 5.12
N ASN A 117 -25.32 -6.17 4.69
CA ASN A 117 -24.69 -5.88 3.39
C ASN A 117 -24.34 -4.39 3.19
N TYR A 118 -23.79 -3.75 4.23
CA TYR A 118 -23.39 -2.35 4.16
C TYR A 118 -22.25 -2.17 3.14
N SER A 119 -22.40 -1.18 2.27
CA SER A 119 -21.32 -0.68 1.42
C SER A 119 -20.17 -0.15 2.30
N ALA A 120 -18.92 -0.41 1.90
CA ALA A 120 -17.75 0.11 2.60
C ALA A 120 -17.80 1.65 2.68
N LEU A 121 -17.06 2.25 3.61
CA LEU A 121 -16.91 3.71 3.65
C LEU A 121 -15.72 4.18 2.79
N SER A 122 -15.14 3.25 2.04
CA SER A 122 -14.01 3.46 1.14
C SER A 122 -14.26 2.74 -0.19
N GLY A 123 -13.92 3.39 -1.29
CA GLY A 123 -13.87 2.81 -2.62
C GLY A 123 -12.48 2.98 -3.23
N VAL A 124 -12.14 2.08 -4.14
CA VAL A 124 -10.93 2.16 -4.96
C VAL A 124 -11.33 2.07 -6.43
N ALA A 125 -10.66 2.84 -7.28
CA ALA A 125 -10.79 2.75 -8.73
C ALA A 125 -9.39 2.67 -9.35
N ALA A 126 -9.28 1.90 -10.43
CA ALA A 126 -8.08 1.77 -11.22
C ALA A 126 -8.38 2.13 -12.68
N ILE A 127 -7.41 2.78 -13.33
CA ILE A 127 -7.38 2.97 -14.77
C ILE A 127 -6.27 2.09 -15.31
N ILE A 128 -6.61 1.23 -16.27
CA ILE A 128 -5.72 0.24 -16.87
C ILE A 128 -5.59 0.58 -18.35
N GLY A 129 -4.36 0.60 -18.86
CA GLY A 129 -4.11 0.81 -20.29
C GLY A 129 -4.48 -0.43 -21.09
N GLU A 130 -5.31 -0.28 -22.12
CA GLU A 130 -5.80 -1.42 -22.92
C GLU A 130 -4.65 -2.15 -23.62
N ASN A 131 -3.66 -1.41 -24.12
CA ASN A 131 -2.58 -1.98 -24.91
C ASN A 131 -1.47 -2.62 -24.05
N SER A 132 -1.13 -2.02 -22.90
CA SER A 132 -0.10 -2.54 -22.00
C SER A 132 -0.65 -3.53 -20.96
N GLY A 133 -1.95 -3.49 -20.67
CA GLY A 133 -2.57 -4.22 -19.57
C GLY A 133 -2.07 -3.76 -18.18
N LYS A 134 -1.42 -2.59 -18.10
CA LYS A 134 -0.82 -2.07 -16.87
C LYS A 134 -1.68 -0.99 -16.24
N VAL A 135 -1.61 -0.92 -14.91
CA VAL A 135 -2.28 0.13 -14.15
C VAL A 135 -1.60 1.48 -14.42
N LEU A 136 -2.38 2.45 -14.90
CA LEU A 136 -1.95 3.83 -15.17
C LEU A 136 -2.28 4.75 -14.00
N HIS A 137 -3.33 4.43 -13.24
CA HIS A 137 -3.76 5.23 -12.11
C HIS A 137 -4.54 4.39 -11.10
N ILE A 138 -4.37 4.69 -9.81
CA ILE A 138 -5.22 4.19 -8.72
C ILE A 138 -5.72 5.38 -7.91
N GLY A 139 -7.04 5.47 -7.76
CA GLY A 139 -7.72 6.44 -6.91
C GLY A 139 -8.37 5.76 -5.72
N VAL A 140 -8.08 6.22 -4.50
CA VAL A 140 -8.77 5.76 -3.28
C VAL A 140 -9.60 6.89 -2.69
N ARG A 141 -10.90 6.65 -2.50
CA ARG A 141 -11.83 7.58 -1.86
C ARG A 141 -12.31 6.99 -0.54
N ASN A 142 -12.17 7.73 0.54
CA ASN A 142 -12.52 7.27 1.87
C ASN A 142 -13.25 8.36 2.67
N LYS A 143 -14.41 7.99 3.21
CA LYS A 143 -15.31 8.84 4.01
C LYS A 143 -15.09 8.66 5.51
N TYR A 144 -14.32 7.65 5.91
CA TYR A 144 -14.14 7.25 7.30
C TYR A 144 -12.69 7.35 7.76
N CYS A 145 -12.50 8.03 8.89
CA CYS A 145 -11.27 7.94 9.67
C CYS A 145 -11.63 7.58 11.11
N VAL A 146 -11.03 6.52 11.63
CA VAL A 146 -11.30 6.02 12.99
C VAL A 146 -10.95 7.06 14.06
N MET A 147 -9.89 7.85 13.83
CA MET A 147 -9.44 8.88 14.76
C MET A 147 -10.45 10.04 14.83
N CYS A 148 -10.90 10.54 13.67
CA CYS A 148 -11.95 11.55 13.59
C CYS A 148 -13.27 11.04 14.18
N ALA A 149 -13.69 9.82 13.84
CA ALA A 149 -14.95 9.25 14.31
C ALA A 149 -14.98 9.12 15.84
N ARG A 150 -13.86 8.68 16.45
CA ARG A 150 -13.73 8.57 17.91
C ARG A 150 -13.74 9.93 18.60
N ALA A 151 -13.06 10.93 18.02
CA ALA A 151 -13.02 12.28 18.57
C ALA A 151 -14.41 12.94 18.54
N ASN A 152 -15.10 12.83 17.40
CA ASN A 152 -16.47 13.33 17.24
C ASN A 152 -17.44 12.68 18.23
N LYS A 153 -17.33 11.35 18.46
CA LYS A 153 -18.17 10.64 19.46
C LYS A 153 -17.97 11.18 20.89
N LYS A 154 -16.79 11.71 21.20
CA LYS A 154 -16.46 12.30 22.49
C LYS A 154 -16.73 13.81 22.56
N GLY A 155 -17.19 14.44 21.48
CA GLY A 155 -17.34 15.89 21.39
C GLY A 155 -16.01 16.65 21.50
N GLN A 156 -14.90 16.02 21.14
CA GLN A 156 -13.55 16.57 21.28
C GLN A 156 -12.87 16.71 19.92
N PRO A 157 -11.93 17.66 19.76
CA PRO A 157 -11.13 17.75 18.55
C PRO A 157 -10.26 16.50 18.36
N ALA A 158 -10.10 16.06 17.12
CA ALA A 158 -9.23 14.93 16.81
C ALA A 158 -7.77 15.30 17.07
N ARG A 159 -7.03 14.42 17.77
CA ARG A 159 -5.58 14.57 17.93
C ARG A 159 -4.90 14.64 16.55
N PRO A 160 -3.73 15.31 16.42
CA PRO A 160 -2.97 15.33 15.17
C PRO A 160 -2.70 13.91 14.66
N HIS A 161 -3.04 13.64 13.40
CA HIS A 161 -2.85 12.35 12.74
C HIS A 161 -2.88 12.49 11.20
N LYS A 162 -2.36 11.49 10.49
CA LYS A 162 -2.52 11.35 9.03
C LYS A 162 -3.98 10.95 8.74
N CYS A 163 -4.83 11.95 8.49
CA CYS A 163 -6.24 11.71 8.22
C CYS A 163 -6.41 11.02 6.87
N THR A 164 -7.07 9.86 6.86
CA THR A 164 -7.36 9.10 5.64
C THR A 164 -8.70 9.47 5.00
N LYS A 165 -9.47 10.37 5.63
CA LYS A 165 -10.74 10.85 5.08
C LYS A 165 -10.47 11.92 4.03
N ASN A 166 -10.77 11.61 2.77
CA ASN A 166 -10.50 12.48 1.62
C ASN A 166 -11.74 12.67 0.71
N HIS A 167 -12.91 12.23 1.17
CA HIS A 167 -14.13 12.28 0.38
C HIS A 167 -15.34 12.57 1.27
N SER A 168 -16.29 13.33 0.70
CA SER A 168 -17.58 13.70 1.27
C SER A 168 -18.64 13.46 0.19
N GLY A 169 -19.79 12.88 0.58
CA GLY A 169 -20.88 12.56 -0.35
C GLY A 169 -21.44 11.16 -0.14
N SER A 170 -22.43 10.77 -0.96
CA SER A 170 -22.98 9.41 -1.10
C SER A 170 -22.13 8.50 -1.97
#